data_AF-A0A3S4F031-F1
#
_entry.id   AF-A0A3S4F031-F1
#
_cell.length_a   1.000
_cell.length_b   1.000
_cell.length_c   1.000
_cell.angle_alpha   90.00
_cell.angle_beta   90.00
_cell.angle_gamma   90.00
#
_symmetry.space_group_name_H-M   'P 1'
#
loop_
_entity.id
_entity.type
_entity.pdbx_description
1 polymer ?
#
loop_
_entity_poly.entity_id
_entity_poly.type
_entity_poly.pdbx_seq_one_letter_code
_entity_poly.pdbx_strand_id
1 'polypeptide(L)' 'MGLNQAATIQEKLIAFGMQADMPVALVENGTSVKQRVVHGVLTQLGELAQQVEARR' A
#
# COMPACT_ATOMS: atom_id res chain seq x y z
N MET A 1 0.99 11.95 -0.28
CA MET A 1 1.46 11.99 1.14
C MET A 1 1.60 10.57 1.72
N GLY A 2 0.56 9.73 1.74
CA GLY A 2 0.69 8.30 2.12
C GLY A 2 1.22 7.40 1.00
N LEU A 3 0.66 7.51 -0.21
CA LEU A 3 1.07 6.69 -1.38
C LEU A 3 2.54 6.91 -1.79
N ASN A 4 2.99 8.16 -1.84
CA ASN A 4 4.37 8.51 -2.25
C ASN A 4 5.44 7.99 -1.27
N GLN A 5 5.05 7.58 -0.06
CA GLN A 5 5.94 7.01 0.95
C GLN A 5 5.72 5.51 1.14
N ALA A 6 4.89 4.86 0.32
CA ALA A 6 4.56 3.43 0.46
C ALA A 6 5.81 2.54 0.46
N ALA A 7 6.78 2.82 -0.41
CA ALA A 7 8.06 2.13 -0.45
C ALA A 7 8.88 2.34 0.84
N THR A 8 8.97 3.59 1.32
CA THR A 8 9.68 3.91 2.58
C THR A 8 8.99 3.28 3.80
N ILE A 9 7.66 3.21 3.82
CA ILE A 9 6.88 2.57 4.89
C ILE A 9 7.15 1.07 4.90
N GLN A 10 7.10 0.43 3.72
CA GLN A 10 7.43 -0.98 3.55
C GLN A 10 8.83 -1.30 4.09
N GLU A 11 9.85 -0.55 3.66
CA GLU A 11 11.24 -0.74 4.09
C GLU A 11 11.38 -0.65 5.61
N LYS A 12 10.80 0.38 6.22
CA LYS A 12 10.87 0.59 7.67
C LYS A 12 10.17 -0.52 8.43
N LEU A 13 8.95 -0.89 8.02
CA LEU A 13 8.18 -1.93 8.72
C LEU A 13 8.92 -3.28 8.72
N ILE A 14 9.47 -3.68 7.56
CA ILE A 14 10.28 -4.91 7.45
C ILE A 14 11.55 -4.79 8.32
N ALA A 15 12.24 -3.64 8.28
CA ALA A 15 13.43 -3.41 9.09
C ALA A 15 13.17 -3.49 10.61
N PHE A 16 11.95 -3.13 11.07
CA PHE A 16 11.53 -3.26 12.46
C PHE A 16 10.93 -4.62 12.81
N GLY A 17 11.04 -5.62 11.93
CA GLY A 17 10.69 -7.02 12.23
C GLY A 17 9.28 -7.44 11.81
N MET A 18 8.57 -6.62 11.02
CA MET A 18 7.32 -7.04 10.40
C MET A 18 7.57 -8.09 9.31
N GLN A 19 6.73 -9.12 9.24
CA GLN A 19 6.88 -10.18 8.26
C GLN A 19 6.66 -9.64 6.83
N ALA A 20 7.51 -10.07 5.91
CA ALA A 20 7.49 -9.64 4.52
C ALA A 20 6.20 -10.04 3.77
N ASP A 21 5.62 -11.17 4.15
CA ASP A 21 4.36 -11.71 3.64
C ASP A 21 3.13 -11.19 4.41
N MET A 22 3.31 -10.21 5.31
CA MET A 22 2.20 -9.64 6.08
C MET A 22 1.14 -9.08 5.11
N PRO A 23 -0.13 -9.49 5.25
CA PRO A 23 -1.21 -8.96 4.41
C PRO A 23 -1.41 -7.46 4.61
N VAL A 24 -1.51 -6.71 3.51
CA VAL A 24 -1.73 -5.26 3.49
C VAL A 24 -2.77 -4.87 2.45
N ALA A 25 -3.37 -3.70 2.63
CA ALA A 25 -4.29 -3.12 1.65
C ALA A 25 -4.15 -1.59 1.56
N LEU A 26 -4.39 -1.06 0.37
CA LEU A 26 -4.54 0.36 0.08
C LEU A 26 -6.02 0.63 -0.21
N VAL A 27 -6.60 1.57 0.54
CA VAL A 27 -7.98 2.02 0.36
C VAL A 27 -7.97 3.46 -0.16
N GLU A 28 -8.47 3.65 -1.37
CA GLU A 28 -8.59 4.95 -2.02
C GLU A 28 -10.04 5.42 -2.01
N ASN A 29 -10.27 6.72 -1.80
CA ASN A 29 -11.60 7.32 -1.70
C ASN A 29 -12.48 6.56 -0.70
N GLY A 30 -11.92 6.22 0.47
CA GLY A 30 -12.64 5.50 1.51
C GLY A 30 -14.00 6.14 1.81
N THR A 31 -15.01 5.30 2.00
CA THR A 31 -16.42 5.66 2.22
C THR A 31 -17.14 6.34 1.05
N SER A 32 -16.45 6.61 -0.07
CA SER A 32 -17.05 7.11 -1.31
C SER A 32 -17.68 6.00 -2.15
N VAL A 33 -18.64 6.37 -3.00
CA VAL A 33 -19.14 5.50 -4.08
C VAL A 33 -18.06 5.13 -5.11
N LYS A 34 -16.95 5.88 -5.12
CA LYS A 34 -15.76 5.63 -5.95
C LYS A 34 -14.64 4.94 -5.16
N GLN A 35 -14.94 4.33 -4.01
CA GLN A 35 -13.96 3.64 -3.20
C GLN A 35 -13.30 2.52 -4.00
N ARG A 36 -11.97 2.41 -3.89
CA ARG A 36 -11.20 1.32 -4.47
C ARG A 36 -10.31 0.70 -3.41
N VAL A 37 -10.19 -0.61 -3.44
CA VAL A 37 -9.36 -1.37 -2.51
C VAL A 37 -8.42 -2.25 -3.33
N VAL A 38 -7.13 -2.14 -3.05
CA VAL A 38 -6.09 -2.99 -3.64
C VAL A 38 -5.37 -3.66 -2.48
N HIS A 39 -5.17 -4.97 -2.54
CA HIS A 39 -4.56 -5.76 -1.46
C HIS A 39 -3.43 -6.64 -1.97
N GLY A 40 -2.55 -7.04 -1.07
CA GLY A 40 -1.40 -7.91 -1.35
C GLY A 40 -0.61 -8.15 -0.08
N VAL A 41 0.70 -8.35 -0.21
CA VAL A 41 1.62 -8.49 0.93
C VAL A 41 2.52 -7.27 1.09
N LEU A 42 3.14 -7.12 2.26
CA LEU A 42 3.94 -5.95 2.61
C LEU A 42 5.07 -5.68 1.62
N THR A 43 5.71 -6.71 1.07
CA THR A 43 6.74 -6.56 0.03
C THR A 43 6.25 -5.95 -1.28
N GLN A 44 4.95 -5.98 -1.53
CA GLN A 44 4.30 -5.43 -2.72
C GLN A 44 3.75 -4.02 -2.49
N LEU A 45 3.81 -3.48 -1.26
CA LEU A 45 3.14 -2.23 -0.91
C LEU A 45 3.53 -1.06 -1.82
N GLY A 46 4.82 -0.95 -2.19
CA GLY A 46 5.29 0.05 -3.15
C GLY A 46 4.69 -0.10 -4.56
N GLU A 47 4.58 -1.33 -5.07
CA GLU A 47 3.98 -1.61 -6.38
C GLU A 47 2.48 -1.34 -6.38
N LEU A 48 1.77 -1.76 -5.32
CA LEU A 48 0.33 -1.52 -5.17
C LEU A 48 0.04 -0.01 -5.14
N ALA A 49 0.91 0.79 -4.53
CA ALA A 49 0.79 2.25 -4.51
C ALA A 49 0.91 2.86 -5.91
N GLN A 50 1.87 2.40 -6.73
CA GLN A 50 2.01 2.84 -8.11
C GLN A 50 0.77 2.48 -8.96
N GLN A 51 0.21 1.29 -8.76
CA GLN A 51 -1.00 0.86 -9.47
C GLN A 51 -2.21 1.74 -9.16
N VAL A 52 -2.35 2.17 -7.90
CA VAL A 52 -3.42 3.08 -7.48
C VAL A 52 -3.20 4.48 -8.07
N GLU A 53 -1.95 4.97 -8.08
CA GLU A 53 -1.61 6.29 -8.63
C GLU A 53 -1.80 6.36 -10.16
N ALA A 54 -1.43 5.30 -10.89
CA ALA A 54 -1.58 5.22 -12.34
C ALA A 54 -3.05 5.17 -12.82
N ARG A 55 -3.99 4.85 -11.92
CA ARG A 55 -5.44 4.72 -12.22
C ARG A 55 -6.26 5.90 -11.67
N ARG A 56 -5.59 6.99 -11.31
CA ARG A 56 -6.18 8.18 -10.72
C ARG A 56 -6.68 9.17 -11.78
#